data_AF-A0AAN7WA51-F1
#
_entry.id   AF-A0AAN7WA51-F1
#
_cell.length_a   1.000
_cell.length_b   1.000
_cell.length_c   1.000
_cell.angle_alpha   90.00
_cell.angle_beta   90.00
_cell.angle_gamma   90.00
#
_symmetry.space_group_name_H-M   'P 1'
#
loop_
_entity.id
_entity.type
_entity.pdbx_description
1 polymer ?
#
loop_
_entity_poly.entity_id
_entity_poly.type
_entity_poly.pdbx_seq_one_letter_code
_entity_poly.pdbx_strand_id
1 'polypeptide(L)'
;MAAVLIRSLLFPKAKTAYMSLPLRESNLPGGVERAASTDSAIAMSESFVDEKISGKENGTTSTRINPRIISDATIGLSDGLTVPFALTAGLSALGDTNVVIYGGLAELIAGGISMGLGGYLGAKSEAEAYQAAKVETKATVDNDNRLAASIVRDTFSRYDIAEDALASIIGSLLDSPADMVDFIMRFHHQLVEADYAPSRAYVSGVTIATGYVLGGLVALLPYLFISGIQHAFFASAVLMALALFAFGWAKTALVGEGDRWTCFKNGVQMLLLGGVAAGASMGCVKAIG
;
A
#
# COMPACT_ATOMS: atom_id res chain seq x y z
N MET A 1 -1.77 -38.45 -4.85
CA MET A 1 -1.02 -37.77 -5.95
C MET A 1 -1.27 -36.26 -6.03
N ALA A 2 -2.50 -35.75 -5.90
CA ALA A 2 -2.81 -34.31 -6.08
C ALA A 2 -1.92 -33.34 -5.25
N ALA A 3 -1.62 -33.65 -3.99
CA ALA A 3 -0.81 -32.79 -3.12
C ALA A 3 0.65 -32.58 -3.59
N VAL A 4 1.19 -33.47 -4.43
CA VAL A 4 2.57 -33.36 -4.94
C VAL A 4 2.66 -32.36 -6.10
N LEU A 5 1.62 -32.32 -6.96
CA LEU A 5 1.56 -31.42 -8.13
C LEU A 5 1.42 -29.94 -7.73
N ILE A 6 0.70 -29.66 -6.64
CA ILE A 6 0.53 -28.29 -6.11
C ILE A 6 1.88 -27.74 -5.62
N ARG A 7 2.70 -28.58 -4.97
CA ARG A 7 4.01 -28.15 -4.42
C ARG A 7 5.04 -27.84 -5.51
N SER A 8 4.96 -28.49 -6.68
CA SER A 8 5.83 -28.19 -7.82
C SER A 8 5.43 -26.93 -8.62
N LEU A 9 4.18 -26.50 -8.52
CA LEU A 9 3.68 -25.29 -9.19
C LEU A 9 3.99 -24.00 -8.41
N LEU A 10 3.96 -24.06 -7.08
CA LEU A 10 4.19 -22.90 -6.22
C LEU A 10 5.68 -22.59 -5.95
N PHE A 11 6.59 -23.54 -6.18
CA PHE A 11 8.02 -23.38 -5.88
C PHE A 11 8.92 -23.93 -7.01
N PRO A 12 9.04 -23.25 -8.17
CA PRO A 12 10.03 -23.60 -9.17
C PRO A 12 11.44 -23.38 -8.60
N LYS A 13 12.25 -24.45 -8.56
CA LYS A 13 13.67 -24.36 -8.16
C LYS A 13 14.42 -23.46 -9.14
N ALA A 14 14.86 -22.29 -8.68
CA ALA A 14 15.78 -21.44 -9.43
C ALA A 14 17.09 -22.21 -9.69
N LYS A 15 17.46 -22.36 -10.97
CA LYS A 15 18.78 -22.82 -11.37
C LYS A 15 19.72 -21.62 -11.38
N THR A 16 20.65 -21.55 -10.42
CA THR A 16 21.75 -20.58 -10.44
C THR A 16 22.71 -20.93 -11.58
N ALA A 17 22.54 -20.29 -12.73
CA ALA A 17 23.49 -20.34 -13.83
C ALA A 17 24.51 -19.21 -13.65
N TYR A 18 25.76 -19.55 -13.37
CA TYR A 18 26.87 -18.60 -13.46
C TYR A 18 27.06 -18.21 -14.93
N MET A 19 26.78 -16.95 -15.27
CA MET A 19 27.09 -16.39 -16.58
C MET A 19 28.33 -15.50 -16.47
N SER A 20 29.48 -16.01 -16.91
CA SER A 20 30.72 -15.25 -16.99
C SER A 20 30.60 -14.17 -18.08
N LEU A 21 30.61 -12.90 -17.69
CA LEU A 21 30.74 -11.78 -18.61
C LEU A 21 32.20 -11.70 -19.14
N PRO A 22 32.41 -11.53 -20.46
CA PRO A 22 33.73 -11.25 -20.99
C PRO A 22 34.16 -9.82 -20.65
N LEU A 23 35.45 -9.65 -20.29
CA LEU A 23 36.05 -8.35 -20.04
C LEU A 23 35.98 -7.48 -21.32
N ARG A 24 35.46 -6.26 -21.18
CA ARG A 24 35.45 -5.26 -22.24
C ARG A 24 36.64 -4.33 -22.09
N GLU A 25 37.58 -4.39 -23.04
CA GLU A 25 38.76 -3.53 -23.07
C GLU A 25 38.38 -2.04 -23.17
N SER A 26 39.05 -1.21 -22.38
CA SER A 26 38.91 0.24 -22.35
C SER A 26 39.84 0.92 -23.37
N ASN A 27 39.32 1.20 -24.57
CA ASN A 27 40.01 2.06 -25.53
C ASN A 27 39.92 3.54 -25.11
N LEU A 28 41.00 4.05 -24.52
CA LEU A 28 41.26 5.48 -24.35
C LEU A 28 41.58 6.15 -25.71
N PRO A 29 41.14 7.40 -25.90
CA PRO A 29 41.97 8.34 -26.65
C PRO A 29 42.04 9.74 -26.01
N GLY A 30 43.18 10.42 -26.22
CA GLY A 30 43.31 11.87 -26.03
C GLY A 30 43.99 12.31 -24.75
N GLY A 31 45.28 12.66 -24.85
CA GLY A 31 45.97 13.51 -23.87
C GLY A 31 46.03 14.97 -24.32
N VAL A 32 46.94 15.75 -23.71
CA VAL A 32 47.16 17.20 -23.89
C VAL A 32 46.11 18.03 -23.09
N GLU A 33 46.42 19.01 -22.24
CA GLU A 33 47.64 19.85 -22.08
C GLU A 33 48.01 20.13 -20.59
N ARG A 34 49.09 20.91 -20.34
CA ARG A 34 49.78 20.99 -19.03
C ARG A 34 50.32 22.40 -18.71
N ALA A 35 49.88 23.01 -17.60
CA ALA A 35 50.53 24.13 -16.88
C ALA A 35 49.95 24.17 -15.44
N ALA A 36 50.68 24.11 -14.31
CA ALA A 36 51.82 24.91 -13.81
C ALA A 36 51.46 26.41 -13.68
N SER A 37 51.05 26.96 -12.53
CA SER A 37 51.90 27.38 -11.38
C SER A 37 51.10 28.40 -10.50
N THR A 38 51.42 28.79 -9.25
CA THR A 38 52.24 28.23 -8.13
C THR A 38 51.98 29.08 -6.84
N ASP A 39 52.03 28.42 -5.65
CA ASP A 39 52.21 28.95 -4.27
C ASP A 39 51.25 29.93 -3.55
N SER A 40 51.07 29.58 -2.26
CA SER A 40 51.12 30.43 -1.04
C SER A 40 49.86 31.08 -0.40
N ALA A 41 49.51 30.50 0.76
CA ALA A 41 49.43 31.12 2.08
C ALA A 41 48.24 32.03 2.52
N ILE A 42 47.53 31.53 3.55
CA ILE A 42 47.21 32.20 4.84
C ILE A 42 46.68 33.64 4.80
N ALA A 43 45.40 33.83 5.18
CA ALA A 43 45.00 34.67 6.34
C ALA A 43 43.48 34.62 6.61
N MET A 44 43.10 34.89 7.87
CA MET A 44 41.72 35.07 8.33
C MET A 44 41.10 36.39 7.83
N SER A 45 39.77 36.43 7.73
CA SER A 45 38.98 37.60 8.12
C SER A 45 37.57 37.20 8.57
N GLU A 46 37.19 37.60 9.78
CA GLU A 46 35.84 37.43 10.32
C GLU A 46 34.83 38.42 9.70
N SER A 47 33.54 38.14 9.96
CA SER A 47 32.46 39.11 10.19
C SER A 47 32.16 40.22 9.15
N PHE A 48 31.19 39.94 8.28
CA PHE A 48 30.23 40.87 7.63
C PHE A 48 29.24 39.98 6.82
N VAL A 49 27.90 40.11 6.78
CA VAL A 49 26.91 41.10 7.29
C VAL A 49 25.65 40.35 7.77
N ASP A 50 24.97 40.90 8.78
CA ASP A 50 23.61 40.50 9.17
C ASP A 50 22.56 41.17 8.26
N GLU A 51 21.91 40.40 7.37
CA GLU A 51 20.75 40.89 6.60
C GLU A 51 19.62 39.85 6.47
N LYS A 52 18.92 39.63 7.59
CA LYS A 52 17.44 39.59 7.69
C LYS A 52 16.63 39.26 6.42
N ILE A 53 16.58 37.99 6.01
CA ILE A 53 15.49 37.50 5.14
C ILE A 53 14.36 36.93 5.99
N SER A 54 13.32 37.74 6.20
CA SER A 54 12.02 37.28 6.71
C SER A 54 11.29 36.51 5.60
N GLY A 55 11.71 35.28 5.38
CA GLY A 55 11.07 34.33 4.46
C GLY A 55 9.75 33.84 5.04
N LYS A 56 8.66 34.55 4.77
CA LYS A 56 7.31 34.10 5.12
C LYS A 56 6.92 32.92 4.23
N GLU A 57 7.17 31.70 4.70
CA GLU A 57 6.76 30.47 4.00
C GLU A 57 5.24 30.39 3.89
N ASN A 58 4.69 30.96 2.82
CA ASN A 58 3.38 30.61 2.30
C ASN A 58 3.47 29.22 1.66
N GLY A 59 3.71 28.19 2.48
CA GLY A 59 3.50 26.81 2.08
C GLY A 59 2.02 26.62 1.76
N THR A 60 1.66 26.55 0.48
CA THR A 60 0.37 26.00 0.05
C THR A 60 0.36 24.52 0.41
N THR A 61 -0.06 24.23 1.63
CA THR A 61 -0.25 22.87 2.16
C THR A 61 -1.42 22.23 1.43
N SER A 62 -1.16 21.73 0.23
CA SER A 62 -2.00 20.71 -0.39
C SER A 62 -2.07 19.57 0.62
N THR A 63 -3.22 19.41 1.29
CA THR A 63 -3.48 18.35 2.25
C THR A 63 -3.51 17.01 1.53
N ARG A 64 -2.33 16.46 1.25
CA ARG A 64 -2.14 15.14 0.64
C ARG A 64 -2.69 14.11 1.62
N ILE A 65 -3.90 13.63 1.32
CA ILE A 65 -4.52 12.52 2.04
C ILE A 65 -3.56 11.33 1.95
N ASN A 66 -3.29 10.69 3.09
CA ASN A 66 -2.33 9.57 3.14
C ASN A 66 -2.79 8.44 2.19
N PRO A 67 -1.96 7.98 1.22
CA PRO A 67 -2.34 6.94 0.28
C PRO A 67 -2.84 5.65 0.93
N ARG A 68 -2.32 5.29 2.11
CA ARG A 68 -2.78 4.12 2.86
C ARG A 68 -4.23 4.28 3.36
N ILE A 69 -4.69 5.49 3.71
CA ILE A 69 -6.10 5.75 4.07
C ILE A 69 -7.01 5.61 2.84
N ILE A 70 -6.55 6.07 1.67
CA ILE A 70 -7.28 5.88 0.42
C ILE A 70 -7.39 4.37 0.10
N SER A 71 -6.32 3.61 0.33
CA SER A 71 -6.31 2.14 0.20
C SER A 71 -7.28 1.47 1.17
N ASP A 72 -7.23 1.81 2.47
CA ASP A 72 -8.16 1.31 3.50
C ASP A 72 -9.63 1.53 3.09
N ALA A 73 -9.97 2.76 2.68
CA ALA A 73 -11.31 3.14 2.25
C ALA A 73 -11.73 2.40 0.98
N THR A 74 -10.80 2.22 0.03
CA THR A 74 -11.04 1.48 -1.21
C THR A 74 -11.29 -0.01 -0.92
N ILE A 75 -10.56 -0.63 0.01
CA ILE A 75 -10.78 -2.02 0.42
C ILE A 75 -12.17 -2.16 1.05
N GLY A 76 -12.46 -1.39 2.10
CA GLY A 76 -13.75 -1.44 2.79
C GLY A 76 -14.94 -1.19 1.86
N LEU A 77 -14.86 -0.16 1.01
CA LEU A 77 -15.95 0.20 0.09
C LEU A 77 -16.09 -0.78 -1.08
N SER A 78 -15.01 -1.39 -1.58
CA SER A 78 -15.08 -2.44 -2.62
C SER A 78 -15.89 -3.64 -2.15
N ASP A 79 -15.56 -4.14 -0.96
CA ASP A 79 -16.17 -5.34 -0.40
C ASP A 79 -17.58 -5.03 0.12
N GLY A 80 -17.78 -3.87 0.74
CA GLY A 80 -19.09 -3.38 1.17
C GLY A 80 -20.08 -3.18 0.04
N LEU A 81 -19.64 -2.77 -1.15
CA LEU A 81 -20.51 -2.71 -2.34
C LEU A 81 -20.75 -4.11 -2.94
N THR A 82 -19.89 -5.09 -2.71
CA THR A 82 -19.94 -6.38 -3.42
C THR A 82 -20.62 -7.48 -2.61
N VAL A 83 -20.21 -7.70 -1.36
CA VAL A 83 -20.62 -8.83 -0.53
C VAL A 83 -22.06 -8.67 -0.01
N PRO A 84 -22.47 -7.54 0.60
CA PRO A 84 -23.86 -7.29 1.00
C PRO A 84 -24.83 -7.27 -0.19
N PHE A 85 -24.41 -6.78 -1.36
CA PHE A 85 -25.22 -6.88 -2.59
C PHE A 85 -25.40 -8.33 -3.03
N ALA A 86 -24.33 -9.12 -3.05
CA ALA A 86 -24.42 -10.53 -3.40
C ALA A 86 -25.31 -11.31 -2.42
N LEU A 87 -25.21 -11.05 -1.11
CA LEU A 87 -26.09 -11.67 -0.11
C LEU A 87 -27.55 -11.26 -0.33
N THR A 88 -27.85 -9.96 -0.43
CA THR A 88 -29.24 -9.48 -0.58
C THR A 88 -29.88 -9.95 -1.89
N ALA A 89 -29.12 -10.03 -2.99
CA ALA A 89 -29.55 -10.66 -4.24
C ALA A 89 -29.85 -12.16 -4.06
N GLY A 90 -29.01 -12.89 -3.30
CA GLY A 90 -29.23 -14.29 -2.97
C GLY A 90 -30.50 -14.51 -2.16
N LEU A 91 -30.63 -13.81 -1.03
CA LEU A 91 -31.80 -13.89 -0.14
C LEU A 91 -33.10 -13.46 -0.84
N SER A 92 -33.03 -12.57 -1.84
CA SER A 92 -34.20 -12.17 -2.64
C SER A 92 -34.83 -13.31 -3.43
N ALA A 93 -34.10 -14.41 -3.67
CA ALA A 93 -34.67 -15.61 -4.28
C ALA A 93 -35.70 -16.32 -3.38
N LEU A 94 -35.65 -16.09 -2.06
CA LEU A 94 -36.55 -16.72 -1.08
C LEU A 94 -37.94 -16.05 -1.00
N GLY A 95 -38.14 -14.90 -1.65
CA GLY A 95 -39.45 -14.24 -1.76
C GLY A 95 -39.88 -13.39 -0.56
N ASP A 96 -39.17 -13.41 0.57
CA ASP A 96 -39.47 -12.57 1.74
C ASP A 96 -38.49 -11.39 1.91
N THR A 97 -39.01 -10.16 1.79
CA THR A 97 -38.27 -8.91 2.00
C THR A 97 -37.66 -8.82 3.40
N ASN A 98 -38.31 -9.37 4.43
CA ASN A 98 -37.80 -9.33 5.81
C ASN A 98 -36.52 -10.15 5.97
N VAL A 99 -36.43 -11.31 5.31
CA VAL A 99 -35.23 -12.14 5.30
C VAL A 99 -34.06 -11.38 4.67
N VAL A 100 -34.30 -10.63 3.60
CA VAL A 100 -33.29 -9.78 2.96
C VAL A 100 -32.83 -8.66 3.91
N ILE A 101 -33.75 -7.95 4.55
CA ILE A 101 -33.44 -6.83 5.46
C ILE A 101 -32.67 -7.32 6.69
N TYR A 102 -33.20 -8.30 7.43
CA TYR A 102 -32.58 -8.77 8.67
C TYR A 102 -31.29 -9.53 8.41
N GLY A 103 -31.25 -10.38 7.37
CA GLY A 103 -30.05 -11.13 6.97
C GLY A 103 -28.95 -10.20 6.48
N GLY A 104 -29.27 -9.24 5.61
CA GLY A 104 -28.30 -8.26 5.11
C GLY A 104 -27.83 -7.28 6.18
N LEU A 105 -28.69 -6.82 7.09
CA LEU A 105 -28.25 -5.96 8.20
C LEU A 105 -27.35 -6.72 9.19
N ALA A 106 -27.66 -7.98 9.51
CA ALA A 106 -26.83 -8.82 10.35
C ALA A 106 -25.45 -9.07 9.73
N GLU A 107 -25.40 -9.39 8.43
CA GLU A 107 -24.14 -9.52 7.70
C GLU A 107 -23.38 -8.20 7.64
N LEU A 108 -24.02 -7.08 7.35
CA LEU A 108 -23.36 -5.78 7.24
C LEU A 108 -22.63 -5.37 8.53
N ILE A 109 -23.27 -5.60 9.69
CA ILE A 109 -22.66 -5.33 11.00
C ILE A 109 -21.55 -6.34 11.32
N ALA A 110 -21.79 -7.63 11.10
CA ALA A 110 -20.80 -8.67 11.36
C ALA A 110 -19.56 -8.55 10.46
N GLY A 111 -19.75 -8.33 9.17
CA GLY A 111 -18.73 -8.09 8.16
C GLY A 111 -17.97 -6.80 8.40
N GLY A 112 -18.66 -5.70 8.71
CA GLY A 112 -18.03 -4.42 9.06
C GLY A 112 -17.13 -4.51 10.29
N ILE A 113 -17.58 -5.19 11.35
CA ILE A 113 -16.76 -5.46 12.55
C ILE A 113 -15.58 -6.39 12.19
N SER A 114 -15.82 -7.48 11.45
CA SER A 114 -14.80 -8.45 11.07
C SER A 114 -13.67 -7.81 10.25
N MET A 115 -14.01 -7.06 9.20
CA MET A 115 -13.04 -6.35 8.36
C MET A 115 -12.34 -5.20 9.10
N GLY A 116 -13.05 -4.48 9.98
CA GLY A 116 -12.46 -3.45 10.83
C GLY A 116 -11.41 -4.01 11.80
N LEU A 117 -11.72 -5.15 12.44
CA LEU A 117 -10.77 -5.87 13.28
C LEU A 117 -9.61 -6.42 12.45
N GLY A 118 -9.85 -6.93 11.24
CA GLY A 118 -8.83 -7.37 10.31
C GLY A 118 -7.83 -6.27 9.94
N GLY A 119 -8.33 -5.08 9.57
CA GLY A 119 -7.50 -3.91 9.28
C GLY A 119 -6.71 -3.43 10.49
N TYR A 120 -7.36 -3.34 11.67
CA TYR A 120 -6.69 -2.98 12.93
C TYR A 120 -5.58 -3.98 13.29
N LEU A 121 -5.86 -5.28 13.25
CA LEU A 121 -4.89 -6.33 13.57
C LEU A 121 -3.74 -6.37 12.57
N GLY A 122 -4.02 -6.25 11.27
CA GLY A 122 -2.99 -6.19 10.22
C GLY A 122 -2.02 -5.03 10.44
N ALA A 123 -2.55 -3.81 10.59
CA ALA A 123 -1.74 -2.61 10.84
C ALA A 123 -1.02 -2.63 12.21
N LYS A 124 -1.61 -3.28 13.23
CA LYS A 124 -0.93 -3.52 14.51
C LYS A 124 0.24 -4.50 14.37
N SER A 125 0.05 -5.60 13.64
CA SER A 125 1.12 -6.58 13.39
C SER A 125 2.23 -6.03 12.50
N GLU A 126 1.91 -5.14 11.54
CA GLU A 126 2.90 -4.35 10.80
C GLU A 126 3.78 -3.51 11.77
N ALA A 127 3.17 -2.83 12.75
CA ALA A 127 3.91 -2.05 13.74
C ALA A 127 4.71 -2.91 14.72
N GLU A 128 4.21 -4.07 15.13
CA GLU A 128 4.95 -5.03 15.97
C GLU A 128 6.17 -5.60 15.22
N ALA A 129 6.02 -5.91 13.92
CA ALA A 129 7.11 -6.35 13.07
C ALA A 129 8.17 -5.25 12.88
N TYR A 130 7.75 -3.98 12.70
CA TYR A 130 8.66 -2.84 12.64
C TYR A 130 9.52 -2.71 13.92
N GLN A 131 8.90 -2.82 15.10
CA GLN A 131 9.63 -2.72 16.37
C GLN A 131 10.57 -3.91 16.59
N ALA A 132 10.17 -5.13 16.20
CA ALA A 132 11.04 -6.30 16.24
C ALA A 132 12.29 -6.11 15.36
N ALA A 133 12.11 -5.67 14.12
CA ALA A 133 13.22 -5.35 13.20
C ALA A 133 14.13 -4.23 13.74
N LYS A 134 13.56 -3.18 14.36
CA LYS A 134 14.32 -2.09 14.97
C LYS A 134 15.19 -2.57 16.15
N VAL A 135 14.68 -3.48 16.97
CA VAL A 135 15.43 -4.11 18.08
C VAL A 135 16.55 -5.01 17.54
N GLU A 136 16.27 -5.83 16.52
CA GLU A 136 17.28 -6.67 15.87
C GLU A 136 18.40 -5.85 15.22
N THR A 137 18.03 -4.84 14.42
CA THR A 137 18.98 -3.91 13.77
C THR A 137 19.85 -3.20 14.80
N LYS A 138 19.25 -2.73 15.91
CA LYS A 138 20.01 -2.13 17.00
C LYS A 138 20.98 -3.12 17.62
N ALA A 139 20.56 -4.36 17.88
CA ALA A 139 21.46 -5.39 18.39
C ALA A 139 22.60 -5.72 17.40
N THR A 140 22.36 -5.66 16.09
CA THR A 140 23.43 -5.78 15.08
C THR A 140 24.43 -4.63 15.18
N VAL A 141 23.95 -3.38 15.22
CA VAL A 141 24.82 -2.19 15.31
C VAL A 141 25.59 -2.15 16.63
N ASP A 142 24.96 -2.48 17.76
CA ASP A 142 25.61 -2.45 19.08
C ASP A 142 26.67 -3.57 19.27
N ASN A 143 26.58 -4.70 18.53
CA ASN A 143 27.47 -5.86 18.72
C ASN A 143 28.46 -6.13 17.56
N ASP A 144 28.15 -5.72 16.31
CA ASP A 144 29.00 -5.97 15.15
C ASP A 144 29.00 -4.80 14.14
N ASN A 145 29.86 -3.82 14.41
CA ASN A 145 30.16 -2.71 13.50
C ASN A 145 30.61 -3.14 12.09
N ARG A 146 31.21 -4.34 11.92
CA ARG A 146 31.64 -4.82 10.60
C ARG A 146 30.46 -5.32 9.78
N LEU A 147 29.51 -5.98 10.43
CA LEU A 147 28.24 -6.39 9.83
C LEU A 147 27.35 -5.17 9.51
N ALA A 148 27.25 -4.20 10.41
CA ALA A 148 26.55 -2.94 10.13
C ALA A 148 27.16 -2.21 8.90
N ALA A 149 28.48 -2.10 8.84
CA ALA A 149 29.19 -1.50 7.72
C ALA A 149 29.02 -2.28 6.39
N SER A 150 28.91 -3.62 6.43
CA SER A 150 28.68 -4.42 5.22
C SER A 150 27.25 -4.29 4.72
N ILE A 151 26.25 -4.16 5.61
CA ILE A 151 24.85 -3.88 5.26
C ILE A 151 24.72 -2.51 4.55
N VAL A 152 25.42 -1.48 5.02
CA VAL A 152 25.45 -0.17 4.34
C VAL A 152 26.08 -0.29 2.95
N ARG A 153 27.24 -0.98 2.83
CA ARG A 153 27.89 -1.20 1.52
C ARG A 153 26.99 -1.98 0.55
N ASP A 154 26.33 -3.04 1.01
CA ASP A 154 25.39 -3.83 0.19
C ASP A 154 24.19 -2.99 -0.28
N THR A 155 23.65 -2.15 0.59
CA THR A 155 22.56 -1.20 0.26
C THR A 155 22.94 -0.25 -0.88
N PHE A 156 24.22 0.14 -0.96
CA PHE A 156 24.75 0.99 -2.02
C PHE A 156 25.29 0.23 -3.25
N SER A 157 25.40 -1.10 -3.22
CA SER A 157 26.02 -1.94 -4.28
C SER A 157 25.46 -1.78 -5.70
N ARG A 158 24.24 -1.23 -5.83
CA ARG A 158 23.57 -0.96 -7.12
C ARG A 158 23.89 0.41 -7.71
N TYR A 159 24.64 1.24 -7.01
CA TYR A 159 25.04 2.59 -7.42
C TYR A 159 26.55 2.65 -7.65
N ASP A 160 26.97 3.37 -8.68
CA ASP A 160 28.38 3.57 -9.01
C ASP A 160 28.98 4.66 -8.11
N ILE A 161 29.15 4.33 -6.82
CA ILE A 161 29.72 5.21 -5.80
C ILE A 161 31.16 4.80 -5.55
N ALA A 162 32.09 5.75 -5.60
CA ALA A 162 33.49 5.50 -5.32
C ALA A 162 33.69 4.99 -3.87
N GLU A 163 34.52 3.95 -3.70
CA GLU A 163 34.69 3.26 -2.40
C GLU A 163 35.25 4.18 -1.29
N ASP A 164 36.00 5.23 -1.64
CA ASP A 164 36.48 6.23 -0.69
C ASP A 164 35.34 7.11 -0.15
N ALA A 165 34.43 7.57 -1.02
CA ALA A 165 33.22 8.29 -0.62
C ALA A 165 32.29 7.40 0.22
N LEU A 166 32.10 6.14 -0.18
CA LEU A 166 31.29 5.17 0.56
C LEU A 166 31.91 4.83 1.92
N ALA A 167 33.23 4.66 2.00
CA ALA A 167 33.94 4.45 3.26
C ALA A 167 33.80 5.66 4.20
N SER A 168 33.81 6.89 3.66
CA SER A 168 33.56 8.10 4.47
C SER A 168 32.15 8.14 5.05
N ILE A 169 31.12 7.78 4.26
CA ILE A 169 29.73 7.71 4.73
C ILE A 169 29.59 6.65 5.84
N ILE A 170 30.17 5.46 5.63
CA ILE A 170 30.17 4.37 6.62
C ILE A 170 30.87 4.82 7.91
N GLY A 171 32.00 5.53 7.80
CA GLY A 171 32.72 6.09 8.96
C GLY A 171 31.82 7.01 9.79
N SER A 172 31.21 8.01 9.16
CA SER A 172 30.30 8.94 9.86
C SER A 172 29.06 8.26 10.46
N LEU A 173 28.53 7.20 9.84
CA LEU A 173 27.44 6.41 10.43
C LEU A 173 27.91 5.58 11.63
N LEU A 174 29.14 5.05 11.61
CA LEU A 174 29.70 4.30 12.74
C LEU A 174 29.95 5.18 13.98
N ASP A 175 30.21 6.48 13.79
CA ASP A 175 30.32 7.46 14.88
C ASP A 175 28.96 7.74 15.57
N SER A 176 27.83 7.43 14.92
CA SER A 176 26.47 7.61 15.46
C SER A 176 25.62 6.34 15.29
N PRO A 177 25.65 5.42 16.27
CA PRO A 177 24.85 4.18 16.24
C PRO A 177 23.36 4.40 16.03
N ALA A 178 22.80 5.53 16.49
CA ALA A 178 21.40 5.88 16.26
C ALA A 178 21.11 6.16 14.79
N ASP A 179 21.97 6.93 14.11
CA ASP A 179 21.82 7.25 12.70
C ASP A 179 22.14 6.04 11.80
N MET A 180 23.06 5.16 12.22
CA MET A 180 23.27 3.86 11.58
C MET A 180 22.00 2.98 11.62
N VAL A 181 21.32 2.91 12.78
CA VAL A 181 20.06 2.15 12.89
C VAL A 181 18.96 2.79 12.04
N ASP A 182 18.77 4.12 12.06
CA ASP A 182 17.78 4.78 11.18
C ASP A 182 18.10 4.55 9.70
N PHE A 183 19.38 4.66 9.31
CA PHE A 183 19.82 4.40 7.94
C PHE A 183 19.50 2.97 7.50
N ILE A 184 19.86 1.96 8.30
CA ILE A 184 19.60 0.55 7.96
C ILE A 184 18.09 0.28 7.91
N MET A 185 17.31 0.76 8.89
CA MET A 185 15.84 0.63 8.86
C MET A 185 15.23 1.27 7.61
N ARG A 186 15.66 2.48 7.26
CA ARG A 186 15.06 3.27 6.18
C ARG A 186 15.51 2.88 4.78
N PHE A 187 16.78 2.53 4.57
CA PHE A 187 17.34 2.29 3.24
C PHE A 187 17.58 0.81 2.94
N HIS A 188 17.96 -0.01 3.93
CA HIS A 188 18.11 -1.45 3.74
C HIS A 188 16.76 -2.17 3.88
N HIS A 189 16.08 -2.00 5.03
CA HIS A 189 14.79 -2.64 5.29
C HIS A 189 13.60 -1.92 4.62
N GLN A 190 13.77 -0.68 4.15
CA GLN A 190 12.71 0.17 3.54
C GLN A 190 11.53 0.45 4.49
N LEU A 191 11.80 0.52 5.79
CA LEU A 191 10.84 0.75 6.86
C LEU A 191 10.95 2.19 7.39
N VAL A 192 9.85 2.93 7.36
CA VAL A 192 9.78 4.33 7.86
C VAL A 192 8.87 4.41 9.08
N GLU A 193 9.38 4.91 10.21
CA GLU A 193 8.67 4.89 11.51
C GLU A 193 7.27 5.52 11.47
N ALA A 194 7.10 6.58 10.69
CA ALA A 194 5.83 7.30 10.53
C ALA A 194 4.68 6.43 10.00
N ASP A 195 4.98 5.37 9.24
CA ASP A 195 3.97 4.45 8.70
C ASP A 195 3.42 3.48 9.76
N TYR A 196 4.11 3.31 10.89
CA TYR A 196 3.84 2.31 11.92
C TYR A 196 3.34 2.90 13.26
N ALA A 197 2.89 4.16 13.25
CA ALA A 197 2.36 4.82 14.44
C ALA A 197 1.15 4.06 15.03
N PRO A 198 1.00 3.90 16.36
CA PRO A 198 -0.11 3.15 16.95
C PRO A 198 -1.51 3.65 16.56
N SER A 199 -1.66 4.95 16.29
CA SER A 199 -2.90 5.55 15.79
C SER A 199 -3.31 5.01 14.40
N ARG A 200 -2.34 4.58 13.58
CA ARG A 200 -2.57 4.04 12.22
C ARG A 200 -3.44 2.79 12.25
N ALA A 201 -3.27 1.91 13.25
CA ALA A 201 -4.06 0.70 13.39
C ALA A 201 -5.55 1.01 13.60
N TYR A 202 -5.86 1.93 14.50
CA TYR A 202 -7.24 2.40 14.72
C TYR A 202 -7.81 3.08 13.47
N VAL A 203 -7.03 3.94 12.80
CA VAL A 203 -7.48 4.62 11.57
C VAL A 203 -7.79 3.62 10.45
N SER A 204 -6.94 2.62 10.21
CA SER A 204 -7.17 1.60 9.17
C SER A 204 -8.44 0.80 9.46
N GLY A 205 -8.57 0.24 10.68
CA GLY A 205 -9.74 -0.53 11.08
C GLY A 205 -11.06 0.25 11.00
N VAL A 206 -11.10 1.50 11.49
CA VAL A 206 -12.29 2.35 11.42
C VAL A 206 -12.61 2.73 9.96
N THR A 207 -11.61 3.04 9.14
CA THR A 207 -11.80 3.42 7.73
C THR A 207 -12.36 2.25 6.92
N ILE A 208 -11.80 1.04 7.09
CA ILE A 208 -12.28 -0.18 6.43
C ILE A 208 -13.71 -0.51 6.89
N ALA A 209 -13.98 -0.55 8.19
CA ALA A 209 -15.31 -0.85 8.72
C ALA A 209 -16.38 0.15 8.23
N THR A 210 -16.05 1.44 8.24
CA THR A 210 -16.97 2.50 7.78
C THR A 210 -17.20 2.39 6.28
N GLY A 211 -16.16 2.14 5.47
CA GLY A 211 -16.29 1.87 4.04
C GLY A 211 -17.19 0.68 3.75
N TYR A 212 -17.05 -0.41 4.53
CA TYR A 212 -17.87 -1.61 4.39
C TYR A 212 -19.35 -1.34 4.68
N VAL A 213 -19.63 -0.75 5.84
CA VAL A 213 -21.00 -0.44 6.26
C VAL A 213 -21.67 0.55 5.30
N LEU A 214 -20.98 1.63 4.92
CA LEU A 214 -21.54 2.61 3.97
C LEU A 214 -21.77 2.01 2.58
N GLY A 215 -20.88 1.13 2.09
CA GLY A 215 -21.07 0.41 0.83
C GLY A 215 -22.29 -0.51 0.87
N GLY A 216 -22.43 -1.33 1.91
CA GLY A 216 -23.50 -2.32 1.98
C GLY A 216 -24.88 -1.73 2.29
N LEU A 217 -24.93 -0.58 2.96
CA LEU A 217 -26.18 0.19 3.10
C LEU A 217 -26.77 0.56 1.74
N VAL A 218 -25.95 0.80 0.69
CA VAL A 218 -26.44 1.10 -0.66
C VAL A 218 -27.27 -0.06 -1.23
N ALA A 219 -26.83 -1.31 -1.01
CA ALA A 219 -27.54 -2.49 -1.50
C ALA A 219 -28.88 -2.71 -0.77
N LEU A 220 -28.91 -2.45 0.54
CA LEU A 220 -30.09 -2.61 1.38
C LEU A 220 -31.13 -1.50 1.20
N LEU A 221 -30.71 -0.29 0.82
CA LEU A 221 -31.55 0.91 0.84
C LEU A 221 -32.91 0.73 0.15
N PRO A 222 -33.03 0.12 -1.07
CA PRO A 222 -34.33 -0.04 -1.71
C PRO A 222 -35.28 -1.01 -1.00
N TYR A 223 -34.77 -2.03 -0.30
CA TYR A 223 -35.61 -2.97 0.46
C TYR A 223 -36.27 -2.33 1.68
N LEU A 224 -35.66 -1.27 2.24
CA LEU A 224 -36.22 -0.53 3.38
C LEU A 224 -37.44 0.32 3.01
N PHE A 225 -37.58 0.70 1.73
CA PHE A 225 -38.64 1.62 1.26
C PHE A 225 -39.64 0.97 0.29
N ILE A 226 -39.31 -0.17 -0.33
CA ILE A 226 -40.14 -0.84 -1.34
C ILE A 226 -40.66 -2.18 -0.80
N SER A 227 -41.96 -2.26 -0.53
CA SER A 227 -42.56 -3.45 0.07
C SER A 227 -42.55 -4.70 -0.81
N GLY A 228 -42.54 -4.55 -2.14
CA GLY A 228 -42.58 -5.66 -3.09
C GLY A 228 -41.19 -6.15 -3.48
N ILE A 229 -40.82 -7.37 -3.07
CA ILE A 229 -39.45 -7.90 -3.20
C ILE A 229 -38.86 -7.83 -4.62
N GLN A 230 -39.64 -8.11 -5.66
CA GLN A 230 -39.17 -8.05 -7.05
C GLN A 230 -38.82 -6.61 -7.48
N HIS A 231 -39.60 -5.63 -7.03
CA HIS A 231 -39.36 -4.21 -7.31
C HIS A 231 -38.18 -3.69 -6.47
N ALA A 232 -38.07 -4.12 -5.21
CA ALA A 232 -36.95 -3.81 -4.33
C ALA A 232 -35.62 -4.37 -4.86
N PHE A 233 -35.62 -5.62 -5.29
CA PHE A 233 -34.47 -6.28 -5.92
C PHE A 233 -34.06 -5.57 -7.22
N PHE A 234 -34.99 -5.25 -8.12
CA PHE A 234 -34.66 -4.55 -9.36
C PHE A 234 -34.09 -3.15 -9.08
N ALA A 235 -34.70 -2.40 -8.15
CA ALA A 235 -34.19 -1.09 -7.73
C ALA A 235 -32.78 -1.19 -7.09
N SER A 236 -32.53 -2.21 -6.25
CA SER A 236 -31.22 -2.50 -5.67
C SER A 236 -30.20 -2.87 -6.74
N ALA A 237 -30.53 -3.75 -7.68
CA ALA A 237 -29.65 -4.14 -8.78
C ALA A 237 -29.24 -2.94 -9.66
N VAL A 238 -30.18 -2.03 -9.99
CA VAL A 238 -29.88 -0.80 -10.75
C VAL A 238 -29.01 0.16 -9.92
N LEU A 239 -29.36 0.40 -8.65
CA LEU A 239 -28.60 1.28 -7.76
C LEU A 239 -27.17 0.76 -7.56
N MET A 240 -27.01 -0.54 -7.34
CA MET A 240 -25.71 -1.19 -7.17
C MET A 240 -24.90 -1.25 -8.46
N ALA A 241 -25.53 -1.42 -9.62
CA ALA A 241 -24.84 -1.31 -10.90
C ALA A 241 -24.22 0.08 -11.10
N LEU A 242 -24.96 1.14 -10.78
CA LEU A 242 -24.46 2.52 -10.81
C LEU A 242 -23.37 2.75 -9.76
N ALA A 243 -23.55 2.26 -8.52
CA ALA A 243 -22.59 2.43 -7.44
C ALA A 243 -21.25 1.71 -7.71
N LEU A 244 -21.29 0.45 -8.16
CA LEU A 244 -20.10 -0.33 -8.53
C LEU A 244 -19.35 0.30 -9.71
N PHE A 245 -20.07 0.75 -10.74
CA PHE A 245 -19.46 1.42 -11.89
C PHE A 245 -18.83 2.76 -11.49
N ALA A 246 -19.56 3.60 -10.73
CA ALA A 246 -19.07 4.89 -10.26
C ALA A 246 -17.85 4.74 -9.35
N PHE A 247 -17.87 3.77 -8.43
CA PHE A 247 -16.74 3.44 -7.56
C PHE A 247 -15.53 2.91 -8.36
N GLY A 248 -15.77 1.98 -9.30
CA GLY A 248 -14.72 1.45 -10.18
C GLY A 248 -14.08 2.51 -11.07
N TRP A 249 -14.84 3.50 -11.52
CA TRP A 249 -14.30 4.69 -12.21
C TRP A 249 -13.53 5.59 -11.25
N ALA A 250 -14.13 5.95 -10.11
CA ALA A 250 -13.59 6.92 -9.17
C ALA A 250 -12.26 6.47 -8.55
N LYS A 251 -12.14 5.18 -8.16
CA LYS A 251 -10.90 4.65 -7.59
C LYS A 251 -9.72 4.81 -8.57
N THR A 252 -9.95 4.59 -9.87
CA THR A 252 -8.91 4.71 -10.91
C THR A 252 -8.54 6.16 -11.16
N ALA A 253 -9.52 7.07 -11.22
CA ALA A 253 -9.27 8.49 -11.33
C ALA A 253 -8.51 9.07 -10.12
N LEU A 254 -8.81 8.60 -8.90
CA LEU A 254 -8.15 9.03 -7.65
C LEU A 254 -6.68 8.58 -7.56
N VAL A 255 -6.31 7.49 -8.23
CA VAL A 255 -4.91 7.02 -8.34
C VAL A 255 -4.08 7.88 -9.31
N GLY A 256 -4.72 8.80 -10.04
CA GLY A 256 -4.05 9.72 -10.97
C GLY A 256 -4.01 9.24 -12.43
N GLU A 257 -4.75 8.18 -12.76
CA GLU A 257 -4.87 7.69 -14.13
C GLU A 257 -5.67 8.69 -14.99
N GLY A 258 -5.01 9.27 -15.99
CA GLY A 258 -5.59 10.30 -16.85
C GLY A 258 -6.46 9.76 -17.98
N ASP A 259 -6.32 8.47 -18.31
CA ASP A 259 -7.07 7.84 -19.39
C ASP A 259 -8.50 7.47 -18.98
N ARG A 260 -9.46 8.19 -19.56
CA ARG A 260 -10.91 7.93 -19.40
C ARG A 260 -11.30 6.51 -19.81
N TRP A 261 -10.60 5.89 -20.76
CA TRP A 261 -10.87 4.52 -21.18
C TRP A 261 -10.48 3.50 -20.11
N THR A 262 -9.36 3.74 -19.42
CA THR A 262 -8.92 2.92 -18.29
C THR A 262 -9.87 3.07 -17.08
N CYS A 263 -10.37 4.27 -16.80
CA CYS A 263 -11.43 4.47 -15.79
C CYS A 263 -12.74 3.75 -16.16
N PHE A 264 -13.18 3.84 -17.42
CA PHE A 264 -14.37 3.12 -17.91
C PHE A 264 -14.22 1.61 -17.75
N LYS A 265 -13.07 1.04 -18.15
CA LYS A 265 -12.77 -0.39 -18.00
C LYS A 265 -12.83 -0.86 -16.54
N ASN A 266 -12.29 -0.08 -15.59
CA ASN A 266 -12.35 -0.42 -14.17
C ASN A 266 -13.78 -0.33 -13.60
N GLY A 267 -14.59 0.63 -14.07
CA GLY A 267 -16.03 0.69 -13.78
C GLY A 267 -16.78 -0.55 -14.25
N VAL A 268 -16.57 -0.96 -15.50
CA VAL A 268 -17.15 -2.20 -16.06
C VAL A 268 -16.64 -3.45 -15.32
N GLN A 269 -15.37 -3.49 -14.92
CA GLN A 269 -14.80 -4.61 -14.17
C GLN A 269 -15.47 -4.78 -12.80
N MET A 270 -15.68 -3.72 -12.03
CA MET A 270 -16.39 -3.81 -10.75
C MET A 270 -17.86 -4.21 -10.93
N LEU A 271 -18.52 -3.73 -11.99
CA LEU A 271 -19.88 -4.14 -12.34
C LEU A 271 -19.95 -5.65 -12.66
N LEU A 272 -18.99 -6.18 -13.41
CA LEU A 272 -18.90 -7.61 -13.73
C LEU A 272 -18.61 -8.45 -12.48
N LEU A 273 -17.69 -8.02 -11.62
CA LEU A 273 -17.37 -8.72 -10.36
C LEU A 273 -18.58 -8.79 -9.42
N GLY A 274 -19.28 -7.67 -9.21
CA GLY A 274 -20.52 -7.65 -8.42
C GLY A 274 -21.65 -8.47 -9.04
N GLY A 275 -21.81 -8.42 -10.37
CA GLY A 275 -22.76 -9.26 -11.10
C GLY A 275 -22.49 -10.75 -10.97
N VAL A 276 -21.23 -11.17 -11.05
CA VAL A 276 -20.81 -12.57 -10.85
C VAL A 276 -21.04 -13.00 -9.40
N ALA A 277 -20.69 -12.18 -8.41
CA ALA A 277 -20.92 -12.48 -7.00
C ALA A 277 -22.41 -12.63 -6.67
N ALA A 278 -23.25 -11.70 -7.13
CA ALA A 278 -24.70 -11.76 -6.97
C ALA A 278 -25.34 -12.95 -7.71
N GLY A 279 -24.90 -13.23 -8.93
CA GLY A 279 -25.34 -14.39 -9.70
C GLY A 279 -24.97 -15.73 -9.04
N ALA A 280 -23.76 -15.84 -8.51
CA ALA A 280 -23.29 -17.03 -7.79
C ALA A 280 -24.07 -17.23 -6.48
N SER A 281 -24.29 -16.16 -5.71
CA SER A 281 -25.09 -16.18 -4.48
C SER A 281 -26.55 -16.59 -4.76
N MET A 282 -27.20 -15.97 -5.75
CA MET A 282 -28.57 -16.32 -6.15
C MET A 282 -28.67 -17.75 -6.71
N GLY A 283 -27.68 -18.21 -7.47
CA GLY A 283 -27.60 -19.59 -7.94
C GLY A 283 -27.46 -20.60 -6.80
N CYS A 284 -26.65 -20.28 -5.78
CA CYS A 284 -26.48 -21.11 -4.59
C CYS A 284 -27.78 -21.22 -3.79
N VAL A 285 -28.44 -20.10 -3.49
CA VAL A 285 -29.70 -20.10 -2.72
C VAL A 285 -30.79 -20.89 -3.46
N LYS A 286 -30.98 -20.67 -4.77
CA LYS A 286 -31.94 -21.40 -5.62
C LYS A 286 -31.63 -22.89 -5.84
N ALA A 287 -30.43 -23.34 -5.51
CA ALA A 287 -30.06 -24.76 -5.61
C ALA A 287 -30.34 -25.54 -4.31
N ILE A 288 -30.56 -24.82 -3.19
CA ILE A 288 -30.74 -25.39 -1.85
C ILE A 288 -32.17 -25.21 -1.35
N GLY A 289 -32.81 -24.08 -1.64
CA GLY A 289 -34.21 -23.77 -1.29
C GLY A 289 -35.15 -23.83 -2.48
#